data_AF-A0A6B3CV27-F1
#
_entry.id   AF-A0A6B3CV27-F1
#
_cell.length_a   1.000
_cell.length_b   1.000
_cell.length_c   1.000
_cell.angle_alpha   90.00
_cell.angle_beta   90.00
_cell.angle_gamma   90.00
#
_symmetry.space_group_name_H-M   'P 1'
#
loop_
_entity.id
_entity.type
_entity.pdbx_description
1 polymer ?
#
loop_
_entity_poly.entity_id
_entity_poly.type
_entity_poly.pdbx_seq_one_letter_code
_entity_poly.pdbx_strand_id
1 'polypeptide(L)' 'PAAAQGPGPASADPLARYHRQHLDWKSCRLGPDDATGEELRQAGAQCADVTVPLNYDEPDGRTLTVAIS' A
#
# COMPACT_ATOMS: atom_id res chain seq x y z
N PRO A 1 -2.35 -26.12 -42.13
CA PRO A 1 -1.55 -24.95 -41.67
C PRO A 1 -1.97 -24.63 -40.24
N ALA A 2 -1.03 -24.61 -39.29
CA ALA A 2 -1.31 -24.27 -37.89
C ALA A 2 -1.16 -22.75 -37.72
N ALA A 3 -2.22 -22.09 -37.24
CA ALA A 3 -2.18 -20.67 -36.93
C ALA A 3 -1.28 -20.42 -35.71
N ALA A 4 -0.37 -19.45 -35.82
CA ALA A 4 0.40 -18.97 -34.69
C ALA A 4 -0.54 -18.23 -33.72
N GLN A 5 -0.63 -18.73 -32.49
CA GLN A 5 -1.37 -18.08 -31.41
C GLN A 5 -0.55 -16.85 -30.99
N GLY A 6 -1.13 -15.65 -31.13
CA GLY A 6 -0.53 -14.42 -30.60
C GLY A 6 -0.36 -14.49 -29.08
N PRO A 7 0.50 -13.66 -28.48
CA PRO A 7 0.67 -13.65 -27.03
C PRO A 7 -0.70 -13.44 -26.38
N GLY A 8 -1.12 -14.41 -25.56
CA GLY A 8 -2.31 -14.27 -24.73
C GLY A 8 -2.20 -13.03 -23.85
N PRO A 9 -3.32 -12.44 -23.40
CA PRO A 9 -3.25 -11.30 -22.49
C PRO A 9 -2.37 -11.69 -21.31
N ALA A 10 -1.32 -10.90 -21.05
CA ALA A 10 -0.56 -11.04 -19.83
C ALA A 10 -1.57 -11.02 -18.69
N SER A 11 -1.60 -12.09 -17.88
CA SER A 11 -2.47 -12.17 -16.71
C SER A 11 -2.29 -10.86 -15.94
N ALA A 12 -3.35 -10.05 -15.88
CA ALA A 12 -3.29 -8.79 -15.17
C ALA A 12 -2.82 -9.09 -13.75
N ASP A 13 -1.78 -8.38 -13.29
CA ASP A 13 -1.29 -8.52 -11.94
C ASP A 13 -2.45 -8.25 -10.97
N PRO A 14 -2.91 -9.25 -10.21
CA PRO A 14 -4.08 -9.10 -9.37
C PRO A 14 -3.84 -8.12 -8.20
N LEU A 15 -2.57 -7.79 -7.90
CA LEU A 15 -2.19 -6.79 -6.90
C LEU A 15 -1.98 -5.39 -7.48
N ALA A 16 -2.14 -5.20 -8.79
CA ALA A 16 -1.89 -3.92 -9.46
C ALA A 16 -2.60 -2.73 -8.80
N ARG A 17 -3.77 -2.95 -8.20
CA ARG A 17 -4.56 -1.94 -7.47
C ARG A 17 -3.92 -1.44 -6.17
N TYR A 18 -3.05 -2.23 -5.56
CA TYR A 18 -2.31 -1.89 -4.34
C TYR A 18 -0.94 -1.26 -4.65
N HIS A 19 -0.51 -1.31 -5.91
CA HIS A 19 0.73 -0.69 -6.34
C HIS A 19 0.52 0.79 -6.66
N ARG A 20 1.57 1.60 -6.43
CA ARG A 20 1.56 3.04 -6.75
C ARG A 20 0.38 3.81 -6.12
N GLN A 21 -0.03 3.39 -4.92
CA GLN A 21 -0.99 4.15 -4.12
C GLN A 21 -0.47 5.58 -3.90
N HIS A 22 -1.35 6.56 -4.05
CA HIS A 22 -1.06 7.92 -3.64
C HIS A 22 -1.15 7.98 -2.11
N LEU A 23 -0.02 8.12 -1.45
CA LEU A 23 0.05 8.14 0.01
C LEU A 23 -0.08 9.56 0.51
N ASP A 24 -1.04 9.78 1.42
CA ASP A 24 -1.20 11.04 2.14
C ASP A 24 -0.15 11.12 3.26
N TRP A 25 1.00 11.70 2.93
CA TRP A 25 2.07 11.92 3.89
C TRP A 25 1.68 12.96 4.94
N LYS A 26 1.86 12.62 6.21
CA LYS A 26 1.44 13.41 7.37
C LYS A 26 2.47 13.38 8.48
N SER A 27 2.26 14.24 9.48
CA SER A 27 3.00 14.17 10.75
C SER A 27 2.84 12.79 11.38
N CYS A 28 3.93 12.27 11.94
CA CYS A 28 3.93 11.00 12.65
C CYS A 28 3.21 11.01 13.99
N ARG A 29 3.04 12.20 14.59
CA ARG A 29 2.33 12.34 15.86
C ARG A 29 0.84 12.01 15.73
N LEU A 30 0.39 10.98 16.43
CA LEU A 30 -1.00 10.50 16.44
C LEU A 30 -1.87 11.15 17.52
N GLY A 31 -1.27 11.71 18.56
CA GLY A 31 -1.98 12.33 19.68
C GLY A 31 -1.07 13.18 20.56
N PRO A 32 -1.63 13.88 21.57
CA PRO A 32 -0.85 14.73 22.46
C PRO A 32 0.17 13.96 23.32
N ASP A 33 -0.12 12.69 23.63
CA ASP A 33 0.73 11.84 24.49
C ASP A 33 1.64 10.89 23.68
N ASP A 34 1.78 11.11 22.37
CA ASP A 34 2.59 10.29 21.48
C ASP A 34 4.03 10.79 21.41
N ALA A 35 4.81 10.43 22.43
CA ALA A 35 6.23 10.80 22.53
C ALA A 35 7.04 10.28 21.33
N THR A 36 6.78 9.05 20.87
CA THR A 36 7.46 8.45 19.72
C THR A 36 7.17 9.21 18.43
N GLY A 37 5.91 9.51 18.16
CA GLY A 37 5.53 10.28 16.96
C GLY A 37 6.07 11.71 16.99
N GLU A 38 6.23 12.31 18.17
CA GLU A 38 6.86 13.61 18.34
C GLU A 38 8.38 13.57 18.07
N GLU A 39 9.09 12.53 18.53
CA GLU A 39 10.50 12.31 18.20
C GLU A 39 10.71 12.13 16.68
N LEU A 40 9.89 11.30 16.03
CA LEU A 40 9.91 11.10 14.58
C LEU A 40 9.66 12.41 13.82
N ARG A 41 8.66 13.19 14.27
CA ARG A 41 8.36 14.51 13.68
C ARG A 41 9.55 15.46 13.83
N GLN A 42 10.24 15.46 14.96
CA GLN A 42 11.45 16.27 15.18
C GLN A 42 12.63 15.83 14.31
N ALA A 43 12.73 14.53 14.02
CA ALA A 43 13.69 13.99 13.06
C ALA A 43 13.34 14.27 11.58
N GLY A 44 12.19 14.91 11.31
CA GLY A 44 11.73 15.23 9.96
C GLY A 44 11.09 14.03 9.23
N ALA A 45 10.74 12.96 9.95
CA ALA A 45 10.04 11.83 9.38
C ALA A 45 8.61 12.23 8.96
N GLN A 46 8.10 11.55 7.94
CA GLN A 46 6.72 11.63 7.50
C GLN A 46 6.10 10.24 7.54
N CYS A 47 4.87 10.18 8.02
CA CYS A 47 4.12 8.96 8.18
C CYS A 47 3.00 8.89 7.15
N ALA A 48 2.53 7.67 6.84
CA ALA A 48 1.42 7.47 5.91
C ALA A 48 0.67 6.17 6.23
N ASP A 49 -0.53 6.05 5.66
CA ASP A 49 -1.36 4.86 5.74
C ASP A 49 -1.38 4.15 4.38
N VAL A 50 -1.07 2.86 4.35
CA VAL A 50 -1.05 2.04 3.13
C VAL A 50 -2.17 1.00 3.19
N THR A 51 -2.95 0.88 2.11
CA THR A 51 -3.99 -0.14 2.01
C THR A 51 -3.44 -1.41 1.39
N VAL A 52 -3.66 -2.56 2.03
CA VAL A 52 -3.23 -3.86 1.52
C VAL A 52 -4.37 -4.88 1.62
N PRO A 53 -4.37 -5.96 0.81
CA PRO A 53 -5.35 -7.01 0.99
C PRO A 53 -5.10 -7.73 2.32
N LEU A 54 -6.19 -8.11 2.99
CA LEU A 54 -6.12 -8.94 4.19
C LEU A 54 -5.62 -10.35 3.84
N ASN A 55 -6.02 -10.86 2.68
CA ASN A 55 -5.57 -12.14 2.12
C ASN A 55 -5.01 -11.91 0.72
N TYR A 56 -3.74 -12.20 0.50
CA TYR A 56 -3.09 -12.01 -0.81
C TYR A 56 -3.52 -13.06 -1.86
N ASP A 57 -4.05 -14.21 -1.43
CA ASP A 57 -4.65 -15.20 -2.33
C ASP A 57 -6.06 -14.79 -2.79
N GLU A 58 -6.70 -13.86 -2.07
CA GLU A 58 -8.00 -13.26 -2.41
C GLU A 58 -7.87 -11.73 -2.47
N PRO A 59 -7.09 -11.19 -3.43
CA PRO A 59 -6.73 -9.78 -3.46
C PRO A 59 -7.91 -8.87 -3.72
N ASP A 60 -9.06 -9.39 -4.19
CA ASP A 60 -10.31 -8.66 -4.34
C ASP A 60 -11.18 -8.58 -3.07
N GLY A 61 -10.78 -9.29 -2.01
CA GLY A 61 -11.49 -9.36 -0.73
C GLY A 61 -11.28 -8.15 0.18
N ARG A 62 -11.38 -8.37 1.49
CA ARG A 62 -11.21 -7.32 2.50
C ARG A 62 -9.80 -6.74 2.48
N THR A 63 -9.70 -5.46 2.81
CA THR A 63 -8.43 -4.76 2.97
C THR A 63 -8.17 -4.40 4.43
N LEU A 64 -6.92 -4.05 4.73
CA LEU A 64 -6.51 -3.43 5.98
C LEU A 64 -5.59 -2.25 5.70
N THR A 65 -5.47 -1.37 6.68
CA THR A 65 -4.57 -0.21 6.65
C THR A 65 -3.34 -0.49 7.51
N VAL A 66 -2.16 -0.32 6.92
CA VAL A 66 -0.87 -0.39 7.61
C VAL A 66 -0.33 1.03 7.79
N ALA A 67 -0.07 1.42 9.04
CA ALA A 67 0.63 2.67 9.32
C ALA A 67 2.13 2.50 9.07
N ILE A 68 2.71 3.45 8.33
CA ILE A 68 4.15 3.55 8.04
C ILE A 68 4.68 4.75 8.80
N SER A 69 5.77 4.55 9.56
CA SER A 69 6.43 5.54 10.41
C SER A 69 7.94 5.48 10.34
#